data_AF-A0A2S4JFG7-F1
#
_entry.id   AF-A0A2S4JFG7-F1
#
_cell.length_a   1.000
_cell.length_b   1.000
_cell.length_c   1.000
_cell.angle_alpha   90.00
_cell.angle_beta   90.00
_cell.angle_gamma   90.00
#
_symmetry.space_group_name_H-M   'P 1'
#
loop_
_entity.id
_entity.type
_entity.pdbx_description
1 polymer ?
#
loop_
_entity_poly.entity_id
_entity_poly.type
_entity_poly.pdbx_seq_one_letter_code
_entity_poly.pdbx_strand_id
1 'polypeptide(L)'
;MPGSGLSGHSITRDGSPAPRDPDTISEIFSGGDHTGQLDPPRPGPRDIFRRRLNLKPWEYPELARYVDSIRHSYWIHTEFNYTADIQDFRVHVTDLERDVIRKAMLAIAQIEVSVKTFWGDIYQRLPKPEIGSVGYTFAESEVRHHDAYSHLLELLGLNHEFGTIHQIPCIMGRIRYLDTTHRAARSQDPREYTLAILLFSLFIEHVSLFSQFLIILSFNKYRNLFKGISNVIEATSKEEQIHGLFGIDLIRIIRQEQPQWFDQEMSRKIADLCHEAWHAESEIVHWLFQKGELEFLPKALVLEFIKNRFNNSLRSIGEEPLLEVDPAMLRETEWFDDEVITTKHGDFFVKRSINYNKRSRSITGDDLF
;
A
#
# COMPACT_ATOMS: atom_id res chain seq x y z
N MET A 1 -21.56 -45.84 57.10
CA MET A 1 -20.56 -45.74 56.02
C MET A 1 -20.99 -44.60 55.10
N PRO A 2 -20.10 -43.64 54.80
CA PRO A 2 -20.42 -42.20 54.87
C PRO A 2 -20.64 -41.53 53.50
N GLY A 3 -21.24 -40.34 53.54
CA GLY A 3 -21.40 -39.43 52.39
C GLY A 3 -22.33 -38.25 52.68
N SER A 4 -21.95 -37.41 53.65
CA SER A 4 -22.53 -36.10 54.01
C SER A 4 -22.68 -35.18 52.79
N GLY A 5 -23.74 -34.38 52.58
CA GLY A 5 -24.63 -33.70 53.53
C GLY A 5 -24.40 -32.19 53.43
N LEU A 6 -25.11 -31.51 52.52
CA LEU A 6 -25.13 -30.05 52.33
C LEU A 6 -26.09 -29.36 53.30
N SER A 7 -25.64 -28.30 53.97
CA SER A 7 -26.39 -27.11 54.44
C SER A 7 -25.36 -26.20 55.13
N GLY A 8 -25.13 -24.91 54.88
CA GLY A 8 -26.00 -23.83 54.44
C GLY A 8 -26.26 -22.89 55.62
N HIS A 9 -25.50 -21.80 55.80
CA HIS A 9 -26.01 -20.47 56.21
C HIS A 9 -24.93 -19.40 56.53
N SER A 10 -25.34 -18.16 56.21
CA SER A 10 -25.08 -16.88 56.86
C SER A 10 -23.84 -16.05 56.50
N ILE A 11 -24.19 -14.87 55.99
CA ILE A 11 -23.40 -13.66 55.81
C ILE A 11 -23.15 -13.03 57.18
N THR A 12 -21.90 -12.61 57.44
CA THR A 12 -21.59 -11.47 58.32
C THR A 12 -20.46 -10.66 57.72
N ARG A 13 -20.73 -9.38 57.40
CA ARG A 13 -19.74 -8.33 57.23
C ARG A 13 -19.19 -7.96 58.60
N ASP A 14 -17.87 -7.96 58.79
CA ASP A 14 -17.17 -6.80 59.36
C ASP A 14 -15.65 -6.97 59.23
N GLY A 15 -14.93 -5.84 59.08
CA GLY A 15 -13.47 -5.78 59.25
C GLY A 15 -12.67 -5.38 58.01
N SER A 16 -12.69 -4.09 57.66
CA SER A 16 -11.67 -3.47 56.80
C SER A 16 -10.27 -3.57 57.44
N PRO A 17 -9.21 -3.99 56.73
CA PRO A 17 -7.85 -3.73 57.15
C PRO A 17 -7.41 -2.33 56.69
N ALA A 18 -6.76 -1.62 57.60
CA ALA A 18 -6.16 -0.29 57.44
C ALA A 18 -5.10 -0.23 56.31
N PRO A 19 -4.77 0.98 55.78
CA PRO A 19 -3.79 1.12 54.71
C PRO A 19 -2.39 0.77 55.24
N ARG A 20 -1.63 -0.03 54.49
CA ARG A 20 -0.22 -0.29 54.77
C ARG A 20 0.66 0.79 54.13
N ASP A 21 1.63 1.23 54.92
CA ASP A 21 2.62 2.27 54.66
C ASP A 21 3.44 2.05 53.37
N PRO A 22 3.79 3.08 52.57
CA PRO A 22 4.48 2.93 51.29
C PRO A 22 5.98 2.57 51.38
N ASP A 23 6.59 2.55 52.56
CA ASP A 23 8.06 2.61 52.72
C ASP A 23 8.79 1.27 52.90
N THR A 24 8.23 0.14 52.43
CA THR A 24 8.88 -1.19 52.55
C THR A 24 9.50 -1.75 51.27
N ILE A 25 9.94 -0.90 50.34
CA ILE A 25 10.73 -1.32 49.16
C ILE A 25 12.04 -0.53 49.08
N SER A 26 12.90 -0.65 50.09
CA SER A 26 14.26 -0.06 50.03
C SER A 26 15.39 -0.97 50.52
N GLU A 27 15.13 -2.21 50.92
CA GLU A 27 16.18 -3.11 51.46
C GLU A 27 16.40 -4.41 50.64
N ILE A 28 16.44 -4.31 49.31
CA ILE A 28 16.89 -5.44 48.44
C ILE A 28 18.14 -5.11 47.61
N PHE A 29 18.67 -3.89 47.65
CA PHE A 29 19.86 -3.51 46.87
C PHE A 29 20.98 -2.93 47.72
N SER A 30 21.57 -3.78 48.57
CA SER A 30 22.82 -3.47 49.28
C SER A 30 23.75 -4.67 49.22
N GLY A 31 24.49 -4.83 48.12
CA GLY A 31 25.51 -5.87 48.02
C GLY A 31 26.34 -5.83 46.73
N GLY A 32 27.61 -5.44 46.86
CA GLY A 32 28.71 -5.92 46.01
C GLY A 32 29.15 -5.01 44.87
N ASP A 33 30.14 -4.17 45.14
CA ASP A 33 30.90 -3.40 44.16
C ASP A 33 31.89 -4.31 43.41
N HIS A 34 31.47 -4.81 42.24
CA HIS A 34 32.35 -5.40 41.22
C HIS A 34 31.83 -4.97 39.84
N THR A 35 32.02 -3.70 39.50
CA THR A 35 31.71 -3.16 38.17
C THR A 35 32.82 -3.50 37.17
N GLY A 36 32.93 -4.77 36.82
CA GLY A 36 33.35 -5.15 35.47
C GLY A 36 32.23 -4.72 34.53
N GLN A 37 32.25 -3.46 34.09
CA GLN A 37 31.31 -2.93 33.12
C GLN A 37 31.58 -3.65 31.80
N LEU A 38 30.91 -4.80 31.61
CA LEU A 38 30.80 -5.43 30.31
C LEU A 38 30.10 -4.40 29.43
N ASP A 39 30.84 -3.82 28.49
CA ASP A 39 30.24 -3.03 27.42
C ASP A 39 29.02 -3.81 26.89
N PRO A 40 27.86 -3.15 26.71
CA PRO A 40 26.74 -3.81 26.06
C PRO A 40 27.26 -4.42 24.75
N PRO A 41 26.95 -5.68 24.44
CA PRO A 41 27.50 -6.35 23.27
C PRO A 41 27.29 -5.42 22.09
N ARG A 42 28.40 -5.02 21.45
CA ARG A 42 28.34 -4.16 20.26
C ARG A 42 27.28 -4.76 19.35
N PRO A 43 26.24 -4.00 18.95
CA PRO A 43 25.19 -4.58 18.14
C PRO A 43 25.87 -5.20 16.92
N GLY A 44 25.70 -6.51 16.77
CA GLY A 44 26.17 -7.20 15.58
C GLY A 44 25.60 -6.53 14.32
N PRO A 45 26.12 -6.86 13.14
CA PRO A 45 25.61 -6.29 11.89
C PRO A 45 24.07 -6.41 11.84
N ARG A 46 23.42 -5.37 11.30
CA ARG A 46 21.98 -5.33 11.10
C ARG A 46 21.58 -6.54 10.25
N ASP A 47 20.48 -7.18 10.63
CA ASP A 47 19.88 -8.30 9.91
C ASP A 47 18.37 -8.13 10.01
N ILE A 48 17.76 -7.75 8.90
CA ILE A 48 16.35 -7.40 8.79
C ILE A 48 15.44 -8.62 8.97
N PHE A 49 15.94 -9.83 8.69
CA PHE A 49 15.22 -11.10 8.85
C PHE A 49 15.32 -11.65 10.27
N ARG A 50 16.34 -11.26 11.05
CA ARG A 50 16.48 -11.70 12.45
C ARG A 50 15.42 -11.09 13.34
N ARG A 51 14.68 -11.93 14.09
CA ARG A 51 13.68 -11.47 15.06
C ARG A 51 14.27 -10.56 16.14
N ARG A 52 13.60 -9.45 16.42
CA ARG A 52 13.82 -8.60 17.60
C ARG A 52 12.56 -8.56 18.46
N LEU A 53 12.72 -8.86 19.76
CA LEU A 53 11.59 -8.88 20.72
C LEU A 53 11.32 -7.51 21.35
N ASN A 54 12.37 -6.78 21.71
CA ASN A 54 12.24 -5.47 22.33
C ASN A 54 11.71 -4.42 21.33
N LEU A 55 10.76 -3.60 21.75
CA LEU A 55 10.19 -2.53 20.92
C LEU A 55 11.25 -1.48 20.54
N LYS A 56 12.11 -1.10 21.50
CA LYS A 56 13.17 -0.09 21.35
C LYS A 56 14.51 -0.61 21.90
N PRO A 57 15.66 -0.06 21.45
CA PRO A 57 15.79 0.89 20.35
C PRO A 57 15.43 0.26 18.99
N TRP A 58 15.02 1.09 18.03
CA TRP A 58 14.78 0.63 16.65
C TRP A 58 16.10 0.34 15.95
N GLU A 59 16.15 -0.75 15.19
CA GLU A 59 17.27 -1.08 14.29
C GLU A 59 17.11 -0.38 12.93
N TYR A 60 15.87 -0.01 12.55
CA TYR A 60 15.53 0.65 11.28
C TYR A 60 14.68 1.92 11.52
N PRO A 61 15.17 2.91 12.29
CA PRO A 61 14.40 4.12 12.59
C PRO A 61 13.98 4.92 11.34
N GLU A 62 14.75 4.84 10.26
CA GLU A 62 14.44 5.45 8.97
C GLU A 62 13.17 4.90 8.32
N LEU A 63 12.78 3.67 8.64
CA LEU A 63 11.56 3.04 8.13
C LEU A 63 10.32 3.46 8.93
N ALA A 64 10.47 3.87 10.19
CA ALA A 64 9.33 4.25 11.03
C ALA A 64 8.60 5.50 10.50
N ARG A 65 9.28 6.35 9.70
CA ARG A 65 8.68 7.56 9.10
C ARG A 65 7.46 7.25 8.20
N TYR A 66 7.42 6.06 7.59
CA TYR A 66 6.34 5.65 6.70
C TYR A 66 4.99 5.51 7.41
N VAL A 67 5.00 5.19 8.71
CA VAL A 67 3.79 5.22 9.55
C VAL A 67 3.22 6.63 9.58
N ASP A 68 4.05 7.62 9.85
CA ASP A 68 3.60 9.00 9.93
C ASP A 68 3.21 9.53 8.54
N SER A 69 3.90 9.16 7.47
CA SER A 69 3.48 9.50 6.10
C SER A 69 2.03 9.09 5.82
N ILE A 70 1.65 7.85 6.12
CA ILE A 70 0.26 7.37 5.93
C ILE A 70 -0.72 8.08 6.86
N ARG A 71 -0.34 8.32 8.11
CA ARG A 71 -1.20 9.10 9.04
C ARG A 71 -1.48 10.51 8.52
N HIS A 72 -0.51 11.13 7.85
CA HIS A 72 -0.68 12.46 7.27
C HIS A 72 -1.51 12.45 5.98
N SER A 73 -1.44 11.37 5.20
CA SER A 73 -2.25 11.19 3.98
C SER A 73 -3.65 10.63 4.22
N TYR A 74 -3.94 10.12 5.43
CA TYR A 74 -5.19 9.46 5.78
C TYR A 74 -6.44 10.15 5.24
N TRP A 75 -7.27 9.38 4.53
CA TRP A 75 -8.50 9.81 3.90
C TRP A 75 -9.54 8.67 3.87
N ILE A 76 -10.82 9.00 3.84
CA ILE A 76 -11.91 8.03 3.61
C ILE A 76 -12.81 8.51 2.48
N HIS A 77 -13.37 7.58 1.70
CA HIS A 77 -14.12 7.92 0.49
C HIS A 77 -15.34 8.82 0.74
N THR A 78 -15.91 8.82 1.95
CA THR A 78 -17.03 9.67 2.35
C THR A 78 -16.65 11.15 2.53
N GLU A 79 -15.35 11.47 2.48
CA GLU A 79 -14.86 12.84 2.47
C GLU A 79 -15.01 13.51 1.09
N PHE A 80 -15.19 12.73 0.01
CA PHE A 80 -15.36 13.30 -1.34
C PHE A 80 -16.82 13.33 -1.77
N ASN A 81 -17.13 14.15 -2.78
CA ASN A 81 -18.45 14.28 -3.36
C ASN A 81 -18.44 13.82 -4.82
N TYR A 82 -19.24 12.82 -5.14
CA TYR A 82 -19.33 12.20 -6.47
C TYR A 82 -20.61 12.56 -7.24
N THR A 83 -21.43 13.49 -6.72
CA THR A 83 -22.75 13.78 -7.31
C THR A 83 -22.62 14.28 -8.75
N ALA A 84 -21.66 15.18 -9.00
CA ALA A 84 -21.37 15.68 -10.33
C ALA A 84 -20.79 14.56 -11.21
N ASP A 85 -19.91 13.72 -10.68
CA ASP A 85 -19.27 12.62 -11.38
C ASP A 85 -20.26 11.57 -11.90
N ILE A 86 -21.32 11.27 -11.15
CA ILE A 86 -22.41 10.39 -11.59
C ILE A 86 -23.14 11.00 -12.79
N GLN A 87 -23.36 12.31 -12.76
CA GLN A 87 -23.99 13.04 -13.87
C GLN A 87 -23.06 13.11 -15.09
N ASP A 88 -21.78 13.40 -14.87
CA ASP A 88 -20.74 13.40 -15.89
C ASP A 88 -20.70 12.05 -16.59
N PHE A 89 -20.66 10.98 -15.79
CA PHE A 89 -20.74 9.62 -16.28
C PHE A 89 -22.00 9.48 -17.11
N ARG A 90 -23.20 9.69 -16.58
CA ARG A 90 -24.46 9.37 -17.29
C ARG A 90 -24.72 10.21 -18.54
N VAL A 91 -24.28 11.47 -18.60
CA VAL A 91 -24.78 12.42 -19.62
C VAL A 91 -23.67 13.17 -20.38
N HIS A 92 -22.49 13.38 -19.80
CA HIS A 92 -21.48 14.27 -20.38
C HIS A 92 -20.33 13.56 -21.09
N VAL A 93 -20.31 12.23 -21.07
CA VAL A 93 -19.38 11.40 -21.84
C VAL A 93 -20.08 10.62 -22.95
N THR A 94 -19.35 10.42 -24.03
CA THR A 94 -19.75 9.55 -25.15
C THR A 94 -19.75 8.08 -24.73
N ASP A 95 -20.35 7.21 -25.55
CA ASP A 95 -20.35 5.77 -25.28
C ASP A 95 -18.94 5.16 -25.29
N LEU A 96 -18.05 5.71 -26.12
CA LEU A 96 -16.64 5.31 -26.15
C LEU A 96 -15.94 5.64 -24.83
N GLU A 97 -16.05 6.90 -24.39
CA GLU A 97 -15.45 7.37 -23.15
C GLU A 97 -16.01 6.63 -21.93
N ARG A 98 -17.33 6.42 -21.91
CA ARG A 98 -18.01 5.61 -20.90
C ARG A 98 -17.45 4.20 -20.82
N ASP A 99 -17.19 3.56 -21.96
CA ASP A 99 -16.59 2.23 -22.01
C ASP A 99 -15.17 2.22 -21.41
N VAL A 100 -14.35 3.20 -21.76
CA VAL A 100 -12.98 3.34 -21.23
C VAL A 100 -13.01 3.57 -19.71
N ILE A 101 -13.83 4.49 -19.22
CA ILE A 101 -13.98 4.78 -17.78
C ILE A 101 -14.44 3.54 -17.02
N ARG A 102 -15.48 2.87 -17.53
CA ARG A 102 -16.04 1.65 -16.94
C ARG A 102 -14.98 0.57 -16.79
N LYS A 103 -14.22 0.30 -17.85
CA LYS A 103 -13.15 -0.70 -17.84
C LYS A 103 -11.98 -0.30 -16.92
N ALA A 104 -11.61 0.98 -16.89
CA ALA A 104 -10.58 1.49 -15.99
C ALA A 104 -10.97 1.30 -14.52
N MET A 105 -12.22 1.62 -14.15
CA MET A 105 -12.75 1.41 -12.79
C MET A 105 -12.76 -0.08 -12.40
N LEU A 106 -13.14 -0.98 -13.31
CA LEU A 106 -13.08 -2.42 -13.06
C LEU A 106 -11.64 -2.91 -12.85
N ALA A 107 -10.70 -2.43 -13.66
CA ALA A 107 -9.29 -2.77 -13.53
C ALA A 107 -8.68 -2.26 -12.23
N ILE A 108 -9.01 -1.04 -11.79
CA ILE A 108 -8.57 -0.53 -10.48
C ILE A 108 -9.12 -1.41 -9.37
N ALA A 109 -10.44 -1.61 -9.33
CA ALA A 109 -11.09 -2.39 -8.29
C ALA A 109 -10.57 -3.84 -8.19
N GLN A 110 -10.10 -4.43 -9.30
CA GLN A 110 -9.52 -5.77 -9.27
C GLN A 110 -8.21 -5.84 -8.49
N ILE A 111 -7.29 -4.89 -8.72
CA ILE A 111 -6.03 -4.81 -7.98
C ILE A 111 -6.31 -4.56 -6.51
N GLU A 112 -7.21 -3.61 -6.26
CA GLU A 112 -7.64 -3.18 -4.93
C GLU A 112 -8.36 -4.28 -4.12
N VAL A 113 -8.65 -5.44 -4.70
CA VAL A 113 -9.20 -6.60 -3.95
C VAL A 113 -8.17 -7.73 -3.83
N SER A 114 -7.16 -7.78 -4.71
CA SER A 114 -6.35 -8.99 -4.91
C SER A 114 -4.99 -8.97 -4.18
N VAL A 115 -4.61 -7.87 -3.51
CA VAL A 115 -3.19 -7.55 -3.23
C VAL A 115 -2.88 -7.30 -1.73
N LYS A 116 -3.88 -7.27 -0.86
CA LYS A 116 -3.80 -6.47 0.39
C LYS A 116 -3.28 -7.18 1.64
N THR A 117 -3.16 -8.50 1.61
CA THR A 117 -2.61 -9.23 2.76
C THR A 117 -1.08 -9.09 2.87
N PHE A 118 -0.39 -8.70 1.80
CA PHE A 118 1.07 -8.63 1.76
C PHE A 118 1.64 -7.73 2.86
N TRP A 119 1.14 -6.49 2.99
CA TRP A 119 1.61 -5.56 4.01
C TRP A 119 1.27 -6.01 5.43
N GLY A 120 0.09 -6.61 5.63
CA GLY A 120 -0.32 -7.14 6.93
C GLY A 120 0.56 -8.31 7.40
N ASP A 121 1.08 -9.11 6.46
CA ASP A 121 1.90 -10.28 6.75
C ASP A 121 3.41 -9.98 6.83
N ILE A 122 3.84 -8.75 6.50
CA ILE A 122 5.28 -8.44 6.39
C ILE A 122 6.06 -8.70 7.67
N TYR A 123 5.45 -8.49 8.84
CA TYR A 123 6.10 -8.72 10.13
C TYR A 123 6.46 -10.20 10.36
N GLN A 124 5.73 -11.13 9.74
CA GLN A 124 6.04 -12.56 9.83
C GLN A 124 7.38 -12.91 9.19
N ARG A 125 7.85 -12.05 8.26
CA ARG A 125 9.03 -12.25 7.42
C ARG A 125 10.17 -11.32 7.78
N LEU A 126 9.83 -10.08 8.14
CA LEU A 126 10.74 -9.04 8.63
C LEU A 126 10.36 -8.71 10.09
N PRO A 127 10.72 -9.58 11.05
CA PRO A 127 10.22 -9.54 12.44
C PRO A 127 10.86 -8.44 13.30
N LYS A 128 10.70 -7.19 12.86
CA LYS A 128 11.10 -5.94 13.52
C LYS A 128 9.86 -5.13 13.90
N PRO A 129 9.67 -4.75 15.17
CA PRO A 129 8.48 -4.00 15.61
C PRO A 129 8.17 -2.72 14.79
N GLU A 130 9.18 -1.98 14.35
CA GLU A 130 9.06 -0.79 13.51
C GLU A 130 8.58 -1.13 12.09
N ILE A 131 9.01 -2.25 11.51
CA ILE A 131 8.53 -2.73 10.20
C ILE A 131 7.09 -3.24 10.33
N GLY A 132 6.77 -3.97 11.40
CA GLY A 132 5.40 -4.40 11.67
C GLY A 132 4.45 -3.21 11.83
N SER A 133 4.89 -2.13 12.47
CA SER A 133 4.10 -0.90 12.59
C SER A 133 3.76 -0.28 11.23
N VAL A 134 4.72 -0.27 10.30
CA VAL A 134 4.47 0.16 8.91
C VAL A 134 3.50 -0.79 8.22
N GLY A 135 3.75 -2.10 8.29
CA GLY A 135 2.92 -3.13 7.66
C GLY A 135 1.44 -3.07 8.07
N TYR A 136 1.15 -2.93 9.36
CA TYR A 136 -0.24 -2.78 9.83
C TYR A 136 -0.86 -1.43 9.44
N THR A 137 -0.05 -0.37 9.36
CA THR A 137 -0.54 0.95 8.92
C THR A 137 -0.90 0.93 7.44
N PHE A 138 -0.09 0.27 6.61
CA PHE A 138 -0.38 0.09 5.18
C PHE A 138 -1.56 -0.87 4.98
N ALA A 139 -1.63 -1.96 5.74
CA ALA A 139 -2.78 -2.86 5.66
C ALA A 139 -4.12 -2.15 5.95
N GLU A 140 -4.13 -1.11 6.80
CA GLU A 140 -5.31 -0.28 7.03
C GLU A 140 -5.59 0.70 5.88
N SER A 141 -4.57 1.36 5.30
CA SER A 141 -4.80 2.22 4.12
C SER A 141 -5.40 1.44 2.97
N GLU A 142 -4.95 0.20 2.79
CA GLU A 142 -5.52 -0.72 1.82
C GLU A 142 -7.01 -0.99 2.05
N VAL A 143 -7.49 -1.01 3.30
CA VAL A 143 -8.94 -1.13 3.56
C VAL A 143 -9.69 0.07 3.01
N ARG A 144 -9.18 1.28 3.27
CA ARG A 144 -9.78 2.52 2.82
C ARG A 144 -9.82 2.63 1.30
N HIS A 145 -8.77 2.19 0.60
CA HIS A 145 -8.74 2.19 -0.85
C HIS A 145 -9.80 1.25 -1.43
N HIS A 146 -9.89 0.00 -0.94
CA HIS A 146 -10.86 -0.95 -1.51
C HIS A 146 -12.30 -0.55 -1.23
N ASP A 147 -12.57 0.06 -0.07
CA ASP A 147 -13.89 0.61 0.27
C ASP A 147 -14.25 1.77 -0.68
N ALA A 148 -13.30 2.63 -1.00
CA ALA A 148 -13.50 3.71 -1.97
C ALA A 148 -13.88 3.19 -3.36
N TYR A 149 -13.13 2.22 -3.88
CA TYR A 149 -13.40 1.69 -5.23
C TYR A 149 -14.63 0.79 -5.27
N SER A 150 -14.92 0.04 -4.19
CA SER A 150 -16.19 -0.66 -4.01
C SER A 150 -17.38 0.31 -4.07
N HIS A 151 -17.30 1.43 -3.34
CA HIS A 151 -18.32 2.47 -3.36
C HIS A 151 -18.48 3.11 -4.74
N LEU A 152 -17.38 3.39 -5.45
CA LEU A 152 -17.44 3.94 -6.81
C LEU A 152 -18.07 2.96 -7.82
N LEU A 153 -17.81 1.65 -7.70
CA LEU A 153 -18.51 0.65 -8.51
C LEU A 153 -20.02 0.68 -8.27
N GLU A 154 -20.46 0.84 -7.02
CA GLU A 154 -21.88 0.96 -6.68
C GLU A 154 -22.51 2.22 -7.29
N LEU A 155 -21.88 3.39 -7.09
CA LEU A 155 -22.39 4.66 -7.60
C LEU A 155 -22.51 4.70 -9.13
N LEU A 156 -21.57 4.05 -9.82
CA LEU A 156 -21.55 3.97 -11.29
C LEU A 156 -22.40 2.81 -11.84
N GLY A 157 -22.96 1.95 -10.99
CA GLY A 157 -23.80 0.82 -11.38
C GLY A 157 -23.03 -0.34 -12.00
N LEU A 158 -21.78 -0.56 -11.58
CA LEU A 158 -20.84 -1.52 -12.18
C LEU A 158 -20.71 -2.85 -11.42
N ASN A 159 -21.43 -3.03 -10.31
CA ASN A 159 -21.32 -4.21 -9.46
C ASN A 159 -21.53 -5.54 -10.20
N HIS A 160 -22.55 -5.62 -11.07
CA HIS A 160 -22.81 -6.84 -11.85
C HIS A 160 -21.62 -7.19 -12.75
N GLU A 161 -21.06 -6.19 -13.42
CA GLU A 161 -19.94 -6.41 -14.33
C GLU A 161 -18.68 -6.81 -13.58
N PHE A 162 -18.42 -6.20 -12.42
CA PHE A 162 -17.33 -6.60 -11.53
C PHE A 162 -17.45 -8.06 -11.08
N GLY A 163 -18.67 -8.54 -10.79
CA GLY A 163 -18.92 -9.96 -10.48
C GLY A 163 -18.50 -10.93 -11.58
N THR A 164 -18.41 -10.46 -12.83
CA THR A 164 -17.99 -11.25 -14.00
C THR A 164 -16.57 -10.94 -14.47
N ILE A 165 -15.77 -10.19 -13.70
CA ILE A 165 -14.46 -9.70 -14.15
C ILE A 165 -13.45 -10.82 -14.51
N HIS A 166 -13.60 -11.99 -13.88
CA HIS A 166 -12.81 -13.20 -14.16
C HIS A 166 -13.00 -13.75 -15.59
N GLN A 167 -14.04 -13.30 -16.31
CA GLN A 167 -14.28 -13.69 -17.70
C GLN A 167 -13.44 -12.88 -18.69
N ILE A 168 -12.80 -11.79 -18.24
CA ILE A 168 -11.99 -10.91 -19.09
C ILE A 168 -10.57 -11.48 -19.20
N PRO A 169 -10.10 -11.89 -20.39
CA PRO A 169 -8.83 -12.62 -20.53
C PRO A 169 -7.59 -11.85 -20.07
N CYS A 170 -7.49 -10.55 -20.37
CA CYS A 170 -6.36 -9.72 -19.95
C CYS A 170 -6.33 -9.52 -18.43
N ILE A 171 -7.49 -9.41 -17.77
CA ILE A 171 -7.58 -9.36 -16.30
C ILE A 171 -7.10 -10.67 -15.69
N MET A 172 -7.50 -11.83 -16.25
CA MET A 172 -6.97 -13.12 -15.82
C MET A 172 -5.47 -13.26 -16.11
N GLY A 173 -4.97 -12.66 -17.18
CA GLY A 173 -3.54 -12.54 -17.46
C GLY A 173 -2.79 -11.80 -16.35
N ARG A 174 -3.34 -10.66 -15.92
CA ARG A 174 -2.82 -9.90 -14.80
C ARG A 174 -2.84 -10.68 -13.49
N ILE A 175 -3.98 -11.30 -13.15
CA ILE A 175 -4.10 -12.13 -11.94
C ILE A 175 -3.02 -13.22 -11.89
N ARG A 176 -2.67 -13.85 -13.02
CA ARG A 176 -1.62 -14.88 -13.06
C ARG A 176 -0.23 -14.37 -12.66
N TYR A 177 0.18 -13.16 -13.09
CA TYR A 177 1.48 -12.63 -12.64
C TYR A 177 1.42 -12.13 -11.20
N LEU A 178 0.28 -11.59 -10.74
CA LEU A 178 0.08 -11.23 -9.33
C LEU A 178 0.17 -12.46 -8.42
N ASP A 179 -0.36 -13.61 -8.86
CA ASP A 179 -0.23 -14.88 -8.16
C ASP A 179 1.23 -15.34 -8.03
N THR A 180 2.10 -14.98 -8.99
CA THR A 180 3.54 -15.25 -8.89
C THR A 180 4.15 -14.49 -7.70
N THR A 181 3.82 -13.21 -7.55
CA THR A 181 4.21 -12.41 -6.38
C THR A 181 3.67 -13.01 -5.09
N HIS A 182 2.40 -13.42 -5.08
CA HIS A 182 1.78 -14.03 -3.90
C HIS A 182 2.46 -15.34 -3.51
N ARG A 183 2.79 -16.21 -4.47
CA ARG A 183 3.51 -17.46 -4.18
C ARG A 183 4.88 -17.18 -3.58
N ALA A 184 5.62 -16.21 -4.12
CA ALA A 184 6.91 -15.79 -3.58
C ALA A 184 6.79 -15.24 -2.15
N ALA A 185 5.74 -14.46 -1.85
CA ALA A 185 5.49 -13.90 -0.51
C ALA A 185 5.25 -14.98 0.57
N ARG A 186 4.76 -16.16 0.17
CA ARG A 186 4.56 -17.31 1.07
C ARG A 186 5.85 -18.12 1.29
N SER A 187 6.92 -17.87 0.55
CA SER A 187 8.18 -18.59 0.72
C SER A 187 8.82 -18.31 2.08
N GLN A 188 9.40 -19.34 2.68
CA GLN A 188 10.21 -19.22 3.89
C GLN A 188 11.66 -18.82 3.58
N ASP A 189 12.08 -18.90 2.31
CA ASP A 189 13.42 -18.46 1.88
C ASP A 189 13.48 -16.92 1.84
N PRO A 190 14.36 -16.28 2.65
CA PRO A 190 14.56 -14.84 2.63
C PRO A 190 14.91 -14.26 1.25
N ARG A 191 15.64 -15.01 0.41
CA ARG A 191 16.01 -14.57 -0.94
C ARG A 191 14.78 -14.53 -1.86
N GLU A 192 13.92 -15.54 -1.79
CA GLU A 192 12.65 -15.55 -2.53
C GLU A 192 11.67 -14.50 -2.00
N TYR A 193 11.64 -14.28 -0.68
CA TYR A 193 10.80 -13.22 -0.10
C TYR A 193 11.26 -11.82 -0.51
N THR A 194 12.57 -11.62 -0.68
CA THR A 194 13.13 -10.38 -1.23
C THR A 194 12.60 -10.12 -2.64
N LEU A 195 12.52 -11.17 -3.48
CA LEU A 195 11.90 -11.05 -4.79
C LEU A 195 10.41 -10.71 -4.68
N ALA A 196 9.68 -11.27 -3.70
CA ALA A 196 8.28 -10.93 -3.47
C ALA A 196 8.09 -9.44 -3.15
N ILE A 197 8.91 -8.87 -2.24
CA ILE A 197 8.90 -7.44 -1.92
C ILE A 197 9.15 -6.61 -3.18
N LEU A 198 10.12 -7.01 -4.00
CA LEU A 198 10.47 -6.31 -5.23
C LEU A 198 9.28 -6.27 -6.19
N LEU A 199 8.72 -7.44 -6.54
CA LEU A 199 7.63 -7.53 -7.50
C LEU A 199 6.39 -6.77 -7.02
N PHE A 200 6.08 -6.90 -5.73
CA PHE A 200 4.97 -6.22 -5.11
C PHE A 200 5.13 -4.71 -5.18
N SER A 201 6.24 -4.20 -4.64
CA SER A 201 6.46 -2.76 -4.49
C SER A 201 6.68 -2.05 -5.83
N LEU A 202 7.36 -2.71 -6.77
CA LEU A 202 7.72 -2.10 -8.05
C LEU A 202 6.62 -2.25 -9.10
N PHE A 203 6.06 -3.46 -9.27
CA PHE A 203 5.16 -3.71 -10.39
C PHE A 203 3.69 -3.63 -9.98
N ILE A 204 3.36 -3.91 -8.72
CA ILE A 204 1.98 -3.78 -8.25
C ILE A 204 1.71 -2.34 -7.80
N GLU A 205 2.33 -1.91 -6.70
CA GLU A 205 2.09 -0.59 -6.10
C GLU A 205 2.47 0.55 -7.06
N HIS A 206 3.63 0.47 -7.74
CA HIS A 206 4.13 1.57 -8.57
C HIS A 206 3.71 1.53 -10.04
N VAL A 207 3.10 0.46 -10.54
CA VAL A 207 2.75 0.33 -11.98
C VAL A 207 1.31 -0.08 -12.24
N SER A 208 0.81 -1.15 -11.61
CA SER A 208 -0.42 -1.85 -12.04
C SER A 208 -1.71 -1.01 -11.97
N LEU A 209 -1.72 0.08 -11.18
CA LEU A 209 -2.84 1.02 -11.03
C LEU A 209 -2.69 2.30 -11.85
N PHE A 210 -1.46 2.65 -12.22
CA PHE A 210 -1.12 4.01 -12.63
C PHE A 210 -1.61 4.36 -14.03
N SER A 211 -1.75 3.37 -14.92
CA SER A 211 -2.33 3.61 -16.25
C SER A 211 -3.81 3.96 -16.18
N GLN A 212 -4.55 3.29 -15.29
CA GLN A 212 -5.95 3.56 -15.06
C GLN A 212 -6.13 4.91 -14.35
N PHE A 213 -5.25 5.24 -13.39
CA PHE A 213 -5.21 6.57 -12.77
C PHE A 213 -4.97 7.67 -13.79
N LEU A 214 -3.97 7.51 -14.67
CA LEU A 214 -3.70 8.46 -15.75
C LEU A 214 -4.94 8.68 -16.64
N ILE A 215 -5.60 7.59 -17.04
CA ILE A 215 -6.80 7.65 -17.87
C ILE A 215 -7.90 8.45 -17.18
N ILE A 216 -8.24 8.16 -15.93
CA ILE A 216 -9.32 8.87 -15.24
C ILE A 216 -8.95 10.34 -14.98
N LEU A 217 -7.74 10.63 -14.50
CA LEU A 217 -7.29 12.01 -14.27
C LEU A 217 -7.27 12.85 -15.56
N SER A 218 -7.01 12.23 -16.72
CA SER A 218 -7.01 12.93 -18.00
C SER A 218 -8.38 13.52 -18.36
N PHE A 219 -9.49 12.92 -17.92
CA PHE A 219 -10.83 13.52 -18.11
C PHE A 219 -11.00 14.81 -17.32
N ASN A 220 -10.47 14.88 -16.09
CA ASN A 220 -10.49 16.12 -15.32
C ASN A 220 -9.58 17.18 -15.97
N LYS A 221 -8.37 16.79 -16.34
CA LYS A 221 -7.41 17.69 -16.97
C LYS A 221 -7.92 18.32 -18.27
N TYR A 222 -8.40 17.49 -19.21
CA TYR A 222 -8.69 17.96 -20.57
C TYR A 222 -10.16 18.32 -20.76
N ARG A 223 -11.07 17.78 -19.94
CA ARG A 223 -12.52 17.98 -20.09
C ARG A 223 -13.20 18.54 -18.84
N ASN A 224 -12.49 18.71 -17.72
CA ASN A 224 -13.02 19.23 -16.46
C ASN A 224 -14.21 18.40 -15.92
N LEU A 225 -14.17 17.08 -16.15
CA LEU A 225 -15.14 16.08 -15.70
C LEU A 225 -14.54 15.21 -14.58
N PHE A 226 -15.38 14.54 -13.79
CA PHE A 226 -14.98 13.54 -12.79
C PHE A 226 -14.07 14.06 -11.65
N LYS A 227 -14.30 15.30 -11.19
CA LYS A 227 -13.49 15.93 -10.13
C LYS A 227 -13.48 15.15 -8.82
N GLY A 228 -14.62 14.59 -8.41
CA GLY A 228 -14.73 13.81 -7.19
C GLY A 228 -13.91 12.53 -7.26
N ILE A 229 -14.01 11.80 -8.37
CA ILE A 229 -13.22 10.60 -8.64
C ILE A 229 -11.73 10.94 -8.76
N SER A 230 -11.38 12.04 -9.43
CA SER A 230 -10.00 12.51 -9.52
C SER A 230 -9.37 12.77 -8.15
N ASN A 231 -10.10 13.40 -7.23
CA ASN A 231 -9.60 13.63 -5.87
C ASN A 231 -9.33 12.33 -5.10
N VAL A 232 -10.17 11.30 -5.28
CA VAL A 232 -9.93 9.97 -4.69
C VAL A 232 -8.70 9.31 -5.28
N ILE A 233 -8.53 9.40 -6.60
CA ILE A 233 -7.35 8.85 -7.28
C ILE A 233 -6.08 9.58 -6.85
N GLU A 234 -6.12 10.91 -6.69
CA GLU A 234 -4.99 11.69 -6.17
C GLU A 234 -4.65 11.26 -4.72
N ALA A 235 -5.66 11.03 -3.88
CA ALA A 235 -5.45 10.56 -2.51
C ALA A 235 -4.86 9.14 -2.47
N THR A 236 -5.41 8.22 -3.26
CA THR A 236 -4.94 6.83 -3.39
C THR A 236 -3.50 6.80 -3.89
N SER A 237 -3.22 7.49 -4.99
CA SER A 237 -1.89 7.49 -5.62
C SER A 237 -0.78 8.05 -4.73
N LYS A 238 -1.09 8.96 -3.79
CA LYS A 238 -0.15 9.40 -2.75
C LYS A 238 0.21 8.28 -1.79
N GLU A 239 -0.78 7.49 -1.34
CA GLU A 239 -0.54 6.35 -0.44
C GLU A 239 0.20 5.21 -1.17
N GLU A 240 -0.18 4.88 -2.40
CA GLU A 240 0.56 3.92 -3.25
C GLU A 240 2.02 4.34 -3.49
N GLN A 241 2.27 5.64 -3.65
CA GLN A 241 3.63 6.16 -3.76
C GLN A 241 4.43 5.93 -2.47
N ILE A 242 3.82 6.16 -1.30
CA ILE A 242 4.42 5.88 0.02
C ILE A 242 4.73 4.38 0.14
N HIS A 243 3.82 3.51 -0.28
CA HIS A 243 3.99 2.06 -0.19
C HIS A 243 5.18 1.56 -1.01
N GLY A 244 5.25 1.93 -2.30
CA GLY A 244 6.38 1.48 -3.11
C GLY A 244 7.71 2.12 -2.70
N LEU A 245 7.72 3.35 -2.15
CA LEU A 245 8.94 3.94 -1.57
C LEU A 245 9.47 3.13 -0.36
N PHE A 246 8.57 2.68 0.51
CA PHE A 246 8.93 1.79 1.61
C PHE A 246 9.51 0.47 1.10
N GLY A 247 8.87 -0.12 0.09
CA GLY A 247 9.38 -1.31 -0.58
C GLY A 247 10.77 -1.14 -1.18
N ILE A 248 11.04 -0.01 -1.84
CA ILE A 248 12.35 0.34 -2.39
C ILE A 248 13.39 0.46 -1.27
N ASP A 249 13.06 1.13 -0.16
CA ASP A 249 13.97 1.25 0.98
C ASP A 249 14.27 -0.11 1.61
N LEU A 250 13.28 -1.00 1.73
CA LEU A 250 13.49 -2.39 2.16
C LEU A 250 14.46 -3.13 1.24
N ILE A 251 14.28 -3.06 -0.08
CA ILE A 251 15.17 -3.71 -1.05
C ILE A 251 16.60 -3.17 -0.94
N ARG A 252 16.77 -1.85 -0.76
CA ARG A 252 18.10 -1.23 -0.58
C ARG A 252 18.78 -1.73 0.69
N ILE A 253 18.05 -1.83 1.79
CA ILE A 253 18.55 -2.38 3.05
C ILE A 253 18.95 -3.84 2.88
N ILE A 254 18.08 -4.67 2.28
CA ILE A 254 18.37 -6.08 2.05
C ILE A 254 19.60 -6.25 1.15
N ARG A 255 19.77 -5.39 0.13
CA ARG A 255 20.97 -5.40 -0.71
C ARG A 255 22.26 -5.04 0.04
N GLN A 256 22.18 -4.12 0.99
CA GLN A 256 23.33 -3.79 1.83
C GLN A 256 23.69 -4.92 2.78
N GLU A 257 22.68 -5.60 3.35
CA GLU A 257 22.88 -6.69 4.31
C GLU A 257 23.21 -8.04 3.64
N GLN A 258 22.71 -8.27 2.42
CA GLN A 258 22.82 -9.53 1.66
C GLN A 258 23.20 -9.29 0.19
N PRO A 259 24.35 -8.65 -0.11
CA PRO A 259 24.72 -8.27 -1.47
C PRO A 259 24.84 -9.47 -2.42
N GLN A 260 25.20 -10.65 -1.90
CA GLN A 260 25.33 -11.89 -2.67
C GLN A 260 24.01 -12.41 -3.25
N TRP A 261 22.85 -11.95 -2.77
CA TRP A 261 21.55 -12.34 -3.33
C TRP A 261 21.23 -11.62 -4.64
N PHE A 262 21.79 -10.42 -4.83
CA PHE A 262 21.61 -9.57 -6.00
C PHE A 262 22.67 -9.88 -7.06
N ASP A 263 22.71 -11.15 -7.45
CA ASP A 263 23.58 -11.65 -8.50
C ASP A 263 22.92 -11.56 -9.89
N GLN A 264 23.64 -11.99 -10.91
CA GLN A 264 23.14 -12.00 -12.30
C GLN A 264 21.94 -12.94 -12.50
N GLU A 265 21.72 -13.92 -11.63
CA GLU A 265 20.53 -14.76 -11.67
C GLU A 265 19.30 -13.97 -11.20
N MET A 266 19.42 -13.24 -10.08
CA MET A 266 18.36 -12.36 -9.61
C MET A 266 18.03 -11.28 -10.63
N SER A 267 19.01 -10.60 -11.22
CA SER A 267 18.77 -9.58 -12.25
C SER A 267 18.07 -10.16 -13.49
N ARG A 268 18.45 -11.35 -13.96
CA ARG A 268 17.74 -12.03 -15.07
C ARG A 268 16.30 -12.33 -14.70
N LYS A 269 16.05 -12.84 -13.49
CA LYS A 269 14.70 -13.14 -13.01
C LYS A 269 13.83 -11.88 -12.90
N ILE A 270 14.40 -10.78 -12.43
CA ILE A 270 13.72 -9.47 -12.39
C ILE A 270 13.35 -9.02 -13.82
N ALA A 271 14.27 -9.17 -14.78
CA ALA A 271 14.02 -8.80 -16.16
C ALA A 271 12.91 -9.63 -16.81
N ASP A 272 12.92 -10.95 -16.63
CA ASP A 272 11.88 -11.85 -17.15
C ASP A 272 10.49 -11.48 -16.57
N LEU A 273 10.42 -11.22 -15.27
CA LEU A 273 9.18 -10.84 -14.59
C LEU A 273 8.72 -9.42 -14.97
N CYS A 274 9.66 -8.50 -15.24
CA CYS A 274 9.34 -7.18 -15.78
C CYS A 274 8.69 -7.30 -17.16
N HIS A 275 9.23 -8.15 -18.05
CA HIS A 275 8.65 -8.38 -19.36
C HIS A 275 7.26 -9.04 -19.29
N GLU A 276 7.07 -10.01 -18.37
CA GLU A 276 5.76 -10.63 -18.12
C GLU A 276 4.74 -9.59 -17.63
N ALA A 277 5.11 -8.78 -16.63
CA ALA A 277 4.26 -7.73 -16.09
C ALA A 277 3.93 -6.66 -17.14
N TRP A 278 4.94 -6.23 -17.92
CA TRP A 278 4.75 -5.30 -19.04
C TRP A 278 3.75 -5.84 -20.07
N HIS A 279 3.90 -7.10 -20.49
CA HIS A 279 2.98 -7.73 -21.43
C HIS A 279 1.55 -7.79 -20.85
N ALA A 280 1.40 -8.15 -19.57
CA ALA A 280 0.07 -8.20 -18.95
C ALA A 280 -0.58 -6.80 -18.89
N GLU A 281 0.17 -5.78 -18.49
CA GLU A 281 -0.33 -4.40 -18.43
C GLU A 281 -0.59 -3.80 -19.82
N SER A 282 0.20 -4.14 -20.85
CA SER A 282 -0.08 -3.70 -22.22
C SER A 282 -1.39 -4.31 -22.74
N GLU A 283 -1.65 -5.58 -22.46
CA GLU A 283 -2.94 -6.23 -22.80
C GLU A 283 -4.12 -5.58 -22.08
N ILE A 284 -3.95 -5.14 -20.82
CA ILE A 284 -4.96 -4.34 -20.12
C ILE A 284 -5.23 -3.04 -20.88
N VAL A 285 -4.18 -2.30 -21.25
CA VAL A 285 -4.32 -1.04 -22.02
C VAL A 285 -5.02 -1.29 -23.37
N HIS A 286 -4.66 -2.35 -24.09
CA HIS A 286 -5.35 -2.72 -25.32
C HIS A 286 -6.84 -3.00 -25.10
N TRP A 287 -7.20 -3.67 -24.01
CA TRP A 287 -8.59 -3.91 -23.65
C TRP A 287 -9.35 -2.62 -23.26
N LEU A 288 -8.72 -1.71 -22.52
CA LEU A 288 -9.30 -0.41 -22.16
C LEU A 288 -9.74 0.35 -23.42
N PHE A 289 -8.88 0.41 -24.44
CA PHE A 289 -9.13 1.14 -25.69
C PHE A 289 -9.70 0.27 -26.83
N GLN A 290 -10.25 -0.91 -26.53
CA GLN A 290 -10.71 -1.87 -27.55
C GLN A 290 -11.78 -1.30 -28.50
N LYS A 291 -12.64 -0.39 -28.01
CA LYS A 291 -13.71 0.23 -28.81
C LYS A 291 -13.29 1.51 -29.52
N GLY A 292 -12.08 2.00 -29.27
CA GLY A 292 -11.57 3.28 -29.78
C GLY A 292 -10.64 3.95 -28.78
N GLU A 293 -9.90 4.96 -29.27
CA GLU A 293 -8.99 5.76 -28.45
C GLU A 293 -9.63 7.07 -28.01
N LEU A 294 -9.16 7.64 -26.89
CA LEU A 294 -9.55 8.97 -26.45
C LEU A 294 -8.75 10.01 -27.25
N GLU A 295 -9.41 11.01 -27.82
CA GLU A 295 -8.73 12.04 -28.63
C GLU A 295 -7.63 12.78 -27.84
N PHE A 296 -7.86 13.01 -26.55
CA PHE A 296 -6.94 13.71 -25.65
C PHE A 296 -5.94 12.79 -24.92
N LEU A 297 -6.07 11.47 -25.06
CA LEU A 297 -5.16 10.51 -24.44
C LEU A 297 -5.03 9.25 -25.32
N PRO A 298 -4.21 9.31 -26.40
CA PRO A 298 -4.00 8.18 -27.29
C PRO A 298 -3.42 6.97 -26.56
N LYS A 299 -3.75 5.76 -27.02
CA LYS A 299 -3.28 4.51 -26.39
C LYS A 299 -1.76 4.43 -26.32
N ALA A 300 -1.09 4.86 -27.39
CA ALA A 300 0.36 4.86 -27.48
C ALA A 300 1.01 5.68 -26.35
N LEU A 301 0.41 6.82 -25.98
CA LEU A 301 0.89 7.65 -24.89
C LEU A 301 0.79 6.93 -23.53
N VAL A 302 -0.32 6.22 -23.28
CA VAL A 302 -0.49 5.40 -22.07
C VAL A 302 0.53 4.27 -22.00
N LEU A 303 0.83 3.63 -23.13
CA LEU A 303 1.86 2.58 -23.20
C LEU A 303 3.25 3.15 -22.87
N GLU A 304 3.65 4.28 -23.45
CA GLU A 304 4.93 4.93 -23.14
C GLU A 304 5.04 5.33 -21.66
N PHE A 305 3.96 5.88 -21.09
CA PHE A 305 3.88 6.19 -19.67
C PHE A 305 4.17 4.96 -18.80
N ILE A 306 3.51 3.82 -19.06
CA ILE A 306 3.73 2.59 -18.30
C ILE A 306 5.17 2.07 -18.44
N LYS A 307 5.72 2.06 -19.67
CA LYS A 307 7.12 1.64 -19.89
C LYS A 307 8.09 2.47 -19.04
N ASN A 308 7.88 3.79 -18.98
CA ASN A 308 8.70 4.66 -18.16
C ASN A 308 8.58 4.33 -16.67
N ARG A 309 7.38 4.01 -16.18
CA ARG A 309 7.19 3.59 -14.79
C ARG A 309 7.91 2.28 -14.46
N PHE A 310 7.87 1.29 -15.36
CA PHE A 310 8.67 0.07 -15.21
C PHE A 310 10.17 0.38 -15.15
N ASN A 311 10.68 1.19 -16.08
CA ASN A 311 12.09 1.60 -16.09
C ASN A 311 12.51 2.37 -14.83
N ASN A 312 11.67 3.29 -14.36
CA ASN A 312 11.92 4.03 -13.12
C ASN A 312 11.96 3.10 -11.91
N SER A 313 11.06 2.12 -11.88
CA SER A 313 11.04 1.10 -10.84
C SER A 313 12.33 0.26 -10.83
N LEU A 314 12.80 -0.19 -11.99
CA LEU A 314 14.09 -0.89 -12.12
C LEU A 314 15.27 -0.03 -11.67
N ARG A 315 15.35 1.22 -12.14
CA ARG A 315 16.42 2.15 -11.73
C ARG A 315 16.41 2.42 -10.22
N SER A 316 15.23 2.46 -9.59
CA SER A 316 15.11 2.74 -8.16
C SER A 316 15.81 1.71 -7.26
N ILE A 317 15.94 0.49 -7.78
CA ILE A 317 16.66 -0.64 -7.18
C ILE A 317 17.98 -0.93 -7.93
N GLY A 318 18.51 -0.01 -8.73
CA GLY A 318 19.81 -0.17 -9.39
C GLY A 318 19.88 -1.23 -10.48
N GLU A 319 18.75 -1.63 -11.07
CA GLU A 319 18.72 -2.42 -12.31
C GLU A 319 18.66 -1.48 -13.53
N GLU A 320 19.16 -1.95 -14.67
CA GLU A 320 19.11 -1.20 -15.93
C GLU A 320 17.67 -1.16 -16.49
N PRO A 321 17.29 -0.07 -17.18
CA PRO A 321 16.01 0.01 -17.87
C PRO A 321 15.94 -1.03 -19.00
N LEU A 322 14.77 -1.64 -19.18
CA LEU A 322 14.56 -2.74 -20.14
C LEU A 322 13.66 -2.38 -21.32
N LEU A 323 12.85 -1.33 -21.16
CA LEU A 323 11.86 -0.95 -22.15
C LEU A 323 12.32 0.32 -22.87
N GLU A 324 12.30 0.32 -24.20
CA GLU A 324 12.57 1.52 -24.98
C GLU A 324 11.38 2.47 -24.89
N VAL A 325 11.67 3.73 -24.57
CA VAL A 325 10.66 4.77 -24.35
C VAL A 325 10.91 5.95 -25.28
N ASP A 326 9.83 6.51 -25.84
CA ASP A 326 9.87 7.76 -26.61
C ASP A 326 9.79 8.98 -25.65
N PRO A 327 10.90 9.74 -25.48
CA PRO A 327 10.90 10.89 -24.58
C PRO A 327 9.99 12.03 -25.06
N ALA A 328 9.65 12.10 -26.35
CA ALA A 328 8.75 13.12 -26.86
C ALA A 328 7.31 12.86 -26.44
N MET A 329 6.87 11.61 -26.51
CA MET A 329 5.54 11.22 -26.04
C MET A 329 5.43 11.37 -24.52
N LEU A 330 6.45 10.95 -23.75
CA LEU A 330 6.39 11.06 -22.28
C LEU A 330 6.10 12.47 -21.75
N ARG A 331 6.61 13.50 -22.42
CA ARG A 331 6.35 14.90 -22.05
C ARG A 331 4.87 15.23 -22.00
N GLU A 332 4.04 14.56 -22.79
CA GLU A 332 2.59 14.77 -22.80
C GLU A 332 1.90 14.21 -21.53
N THR A 333 2.59 13.38 -20.74
CA THR A 333 2.10 12.83 -19.47
C THR A 333 2.80 13.38 -18.23
N GLU A 334 3.78 14.29 -18.36
CA GLU A 334 4.50 14.88 -17.21
C GLU A 334 3.57 15.55 -16.19
N TRP A 335 2.46 16.11 -16.66
CA TRP A 335 1.45 16.71 -15.80
C TRP A 335 0.86 15.74 -14.78
N PHE A 336 0.87 14.43 -15.06
CA PHE A 336 0.36 13.43 -14.14
C PHE A 336 1.24 13.40 -12.88
N ASP A 337 2.55 13.43 -13.08
CA ASP A 337 3.49 13.53 -11.98
C ASP A 337 3.32 14.88 -11.27
N ASP A 338 3.03 15.97 -11.99
CA ASP A 338 2.72 17.24 -11.32
C ASP A 338 1.43 17.18 -10.47
N GLU A 339 0.41 16.45 -10.92
CA GLU A 339 -0.88 16.35 -10.22
C GLU A 339 -0.83 15.38 -9.03
N VAL A 340 -0.06 14.29 -9.16
CA VAL A 340 0.04 13.22 -8.16
C VAL A 340 1.26 13.38 -7.23
N ILE A 341 2.40 13.79 -7.77
CA ILE A 341 3.71 13.79 -7.09
C ILE A 341 4.07 15.15 -6.50
N THR A 342 3.45 16.28 -6.87
CA THR A 342 3.88 17.62 -6.41
C THR A 342 3.65 17.90 -4.92
N THR A 343 4.51 17.28 -4.12
CA THR A 343 5.24 17.86 -3.01
C THR A 343 6.72 17.55 -3.31
N LYS A 344 7.44 18.53 -3.86
CA LYS A 344 8.88 18.46 -4.17
C LYS A 344 9.62 17.70 -3.06
N HIS A 345 10.51 16.79 -3.43
CA HIS A 345 11.22 15.77 -2.63
C HIS A 345 11.75 16.11 -1.20
N GLY A 346 11.62 17.34 -0.70
CA GLY A 346 11.84 17.72 0.70
C GLY A 346 10.57 17.95 1.54
N ASP A 347 9.40 18.09 0.91
CA ASP A 347 8.11 18.50 1.54
C ASP A 347 7.06 17.38 1.56
N PHE A 348 7.32 16.23 0.94
CA PHE A 348 6.40 15.07 0.84
C PHE A 348 5.96 14.56 2.22
N PHE A 349 6.79 14.78 3.25
CA PHE A 349 6.54 14.35 4.63
C PHE A 349 5.87 15.40 5.51
N VAL A 350 5.60 16.62 5.01
CA VAL A 350 5.20 17.76 5.85
C VAL A 350 3.87 18.40 5.43
N LYS A 351 3.47 18.27 4.16
CA LYS A 351 2.24 18.94 3.68
C LYS A 351 1.00 18.06 3.77
N ARG A 352 0.11 18.44 4.69
CA ARG A 352 -1.30 18.07 4.67
C ARG A 352 -1.93 18.63 3.39
N SER A 353 -2.77 17.84 2.70
CA SER A 353 -3.52 18.32 1.53
C SER A 353 -4.30 19.58 1.89
N ILE A 354 -3.98 20.69 1.23
CA ILE A 354 -4.59 22.01 1.49
C ILE A 354 -5.96 22.12 0.80
N ASN A 355 -6.34 21.12 -0.02
CA ASN A 355 -7.53 21.16 -0.86
C ASN A 355 -8.78 20.52 -0.24
N TYR A 356 -8.74 20.00 0.99
CA TYR A 356 -9.94 19.45 1.62
C TYR A 356 -10.09 19.86 3.09
N ASN A 357 -11.20 20.54 3.39
CA ASN A 357 -11.63 20.82 4.76
C ASN A 357 -12.29 19.56 5.33
N LYS A 358 -11.59 18.87 6.23
CA LYS A 358 -12.15 17.75 7.00
C LYS A 358 -13.36 18.26 7.78
N ARG A 359 -14.57 17.99 7.31
CA ARG A 359 -15.79 18.22 8.10
C ARG A 359 -15.76 17.25 9.27
N SER A 360 -15.36 17.75 10.44
CA SER A 360 -15.55 17.04 11.70
C SER A 360 -17.05 16.89 11.95
N ARG A 361 -17.65 15.77 11.54
CA ARG A 361 -18.89 15.32 12.17
C ARG A 361 -18.53 14.86 13.59
N SER A 362 -19.20 15.39 14.59
CA SER A 362 -19.08 14.90 15.96
C SER A 362 -19.62 13.47 15.99
N ILE A 363 -18.77 12.50 16.33
CA ILE A 363 -19.17 11.13 16.61
C ILE A 363 -20.00 11.16 17.92
N THR A 364 -21.23 10.69 17.85
CA THR A 364 -22.14 10.56 18.99
C THR A 364 -22.10 9.14 19.56
N GLY A 365 -22.69 8.93 20.74
CA GLY A 365 -22.76 7.60 21.37
C GLY A 365 -23.48 6.57 20.50
N ASP A 366 -24.43 7.00 19.68
CA ASP A 366 -25.17 6.14 18.75
C ASP A 366 -24.34 5.76 17.50
N ASP A 367 -23.24 6.47 17.22
CA ASP A 367 -22.30 6.11 16.15
C ASP A 367 -21.28 5.04 16.62
N LEU A 368 -21.28 4.69 17.91
CA LEU A 368 -20.37 3.74 18.54
C LEU A 368 -21.03 2.38 18.87
N PHE A 369 -22.34 2.22 18.65
CA PHE A 369 -23.10 1.02 19.02
C PHE A 369 -24.14 0.59 17.98
#